data_AF-A0A2V4VD93-F1
#
_entry.id   AF-A0A2V4VD93-F1
#
_cell.length_a   1.000
_cell.length_b   1.000
_cell.length_c   1.000
_cell.angle_alpha   90.00
_cell.angle_beta   90.00
_cell.angle_gamma   90.00
#
_symmetry.space_group_name_H-M   'P 1'
#
loop_
_entity.id
_entity.type
_entity.pdbx_description
1 polymer ?
#
loop_
_entity_poly.entity_id
_entity_poly.type
_entity_poly.pdbx_seq_one_letter_code
_entity_poly.pdbx_strand_id
1 'polypeptide(L)'
;MPKKKAHELTLDPKYITVHTDDRYISGPTARVISKKLLRRIVSEKCEIYKAGECNECFTESQELEYPCISAWKMTVGKGQKLY
;
A
#
# COMPACT_ATOMS: atom_id res chain seq x y z
N MET A 1 23.70 4.38 -6.45
CA MET A 1 22.64 3.74 -7.26
C MET A 1 21.55 4.77 -7.53
N PRO A 2 21.10 4.95 -8.79
CA PRO A 2 19.99 5.86 -9.09
C PRO A 2 18.71 5.39 -8.37
N LYS A 3 17.93 6.34 -7.83
CA LYS A 3 16.62 6.03 -7.24
C LYS A 3 15.66 5.65 -8.39
N LYS A 4 15.11 4.45 -8.34
CA LYS A 4 14.00 4.02 -9.20
C LYS A 4 12.81 4.98 -9.03
N LYS A 5 12.16 5.34 -10.14
CA LYS A 5 10.92 6.11 -10.21
C LYS A 5 9.72 5.24 -9.79
N ALA A 6 8.62 5.88 -9.40
CA ALA A 6 7.44 5.18 -8.87
C ALA A 6 6.90 4.12 -9.83
N HIS A 7 6.80 4.41 -11.13
CA HIS A 7 6.33 3.44 -12.13
C HIS A 7 7.27 2.22 -12.26
N GLU A 8 8.58 2.41 -12.14
CA GLU A 8 9.55 1.29 -12.21
C GLU A 8 9.42 0.36 -10.99
N LEU A 9 8.96 0.89 -9.86
CA LEU A 9 8.69 0.10 -8.67
C LEU A 9 7.43 -0.76 -8.82
N THR A 10 6.46 -0.37 -9.64
CA THR A 10 5.25 -1.18 -9.89
C THR A 10 5.53 -2.46 -10.65
N LEU A 11 6.69 -2.58 -11.28
CA LEU A 11 7.14 -3.80 -11.99
C LEU A 11 8.00 -4.71 -11.10
N ASP A 12 8.36 -4.26 -9.89
CA ASP A 12 9.22 -5.00 -8.97
C ASP A 12 8.34 -5.79 -7.96
N PRO A 13 8.40 -7.13 -7.92
CA PRO A 13 7.53 -7.95 -7.07
C PRO A 13 7.74 -7.73 -5.56
N LYS A 14 8.80 -7.00 -5.17
CA LYS A 14 9.03 -6.57 -3.77
C LYS A 14 8.11 -5.43 -3.34
N TYR A 15 7.44 -4.78 -4.29
CA TYR A 15 6.58 -3.63 -4.06
C TYR A 15 5.11 -3.97 -4.33
N ILE A 16 4.24 -3.16 -3.75
CA ILE A 16 2.80 -3.24 -3.88
C ILE A 16 2.23 -1.83 -4.05
N THR A 17 1.23 -1.71 -4.89
CA THR A 17 0.44 -0.50 -5.08
C THR A 17 -0.73 -0.51 -4.11
N VAL A 18 -0.88 0.57 -3.35
CA VAL A 18 -2.00 0.78 -2.44
C VAL A 18 -2.83 1.93 -3.00
N HIS A 19 -4.07 1.62 -3.39
CA HIS A 19 -5.03 2.56 -3.95
C HIS A 19 -5.92 3.17 -2.87
N THR A 20 -6.44 4.36 -3.14
CA THR A 20 -7.57 4.94 -2.41
C THR A 20 -8.59 5.50 -3.41
N ASP A 21 -9.87 5.18 -3.19
CA ASP A 21 -11.02 5.64 -3.99
C ASP A 21 -11.88 6.65 -3.23
N ASP A 22 -11.27 7.44 -2.34
CA ASP A 22 -12.03 8.40 -1.55
C ASP A 22 -12.44 9.60 -2.41
N ARG A 23 -13.75 9.81 -2.61
CA ARG A 23 -14.33 10.94 -3.37
C ARG A 23 -13.92 12.31 -2.82
N TYR A 24 -13.45 12.38 -1.57
CA TYR A 24 -12.98 13.62 -0.92
C TYR A 24 -11.48 13.86 -1.07
N ILE A 25 -10.72 12.86 -1.53
CA ILE A 25 -9.32 13.02 -1.93
C ILE A 25 -9.34 13.31 -3.43
N SER A 26 -8.64 14.35 -3.87
CA SER A 26 -8.73 14.97 -5.20
C SER A 26 -8.34 14.02 -6.35
N GLY A 27 -9.21 13.07 -6.69
CA GLY A 27 -9.01 12.05 -7.72
C GLY A 27 -8.45 10.73 -7.18
N PRO A 28 -8.45 9.67 -8.01
CA PRO A 28 -7.83 8.40 -7.66
C PRO A 28 -6.40 8.70 -7.21
N THR A 29 -5.96 8.14 -6.09
CA THR A 29 -4.59 8.30 -5.62
C THR A 29 -4.00 6.94 -5.31
N ALA A 30 -2.78 6.69 -5.75
CA ALA A 30 -2.06 5.47 -5.42
C ALA A 30 -0.61 5.75 -5.00
N ARG A 31 -0.08 4.82 -4.20
CA ARG A 31 1.31 4.82 -3.73
C ARG A 31 1.90 3.44 -3.94
N VAL A 32 3.15 3.44 -4.36
CA VAL A 32 3.96 2.22 -4.39
C VAL A 32 4.84 2.16 -3.15
N ILE A 33 4.77 1.05 -2.44
CA ILE A 33 5.49 0.82 -1.18
C ILE A 33 6.03 -0.61 -1.16
N SER A 34 7.15 -0.85 -0.47
CA SER A 34 7.65 -2.22 -0.34
C SER A 34 6.67 -3.09 0.47
N LYS A 35 6.40 -4.32 0.03
CA LYS A 35 5.57 -5.29 0.76
C LYS A 35 6.04 -5.48 2.20
N LYS A 36 7.36 -5.54 2.43
CA LYS A 36 7.96 -5.63 3.78
C LYS A 36 7.52 -4.49 4.69
N LEU A 37 7.53 -3.25 4.18
CA LEU A 37 7.12 -2.08 4.95
C LEU A 37 5.61 -2.08 5.20
N LEU A 38 4.80 -2.43 4.19
CA LEU A 38 3.34 -2.54 4.35
C LEU A 38 3.01 -3.57 5.44
N ARG A 39 3.54 -4.79 5.34
CA ARG A 39 3.32 -5.87 6.30
C ARG A 39 3.71 -5.46 7.72
N ARG A 40 4.87 -4.80 7.89
CA ARG A 40 5.29 -4.24 9.19
C ARG A 40 4.29 -3.24 9.74
N ILE A 41 3.89 -2.24 8.94
CA ILE A 41 2.94 -1.21 9.36
C ILE A 41 1.60 -1.85 9.75
N VAL A 42 1.10 -2.79 8.96
CA VAL A 42 -0.18 -3.47 9.21
C VAL A 42 -0.10 -4.31 10.48
N SER A 43 0.97 -5.08 10.68
CA SER A 43 1.17 -5.84 11.92
C SER A 43 1.23 -4.95 13.17
N GLU A 44 1.76 -3.74 13.04
CA GLU A 44 1.93 -2.81 14.17
C GLU A 44 0.68 -1.96 14.43
N LYS A 45 -0.12 -1.63 13.40
CA LYS A 45 -1.12 -0.54 13.47
C LYS A 45 -2.53 -0.90 12.99
N CYS A 46 -2.71 -2.02 12.29
CA CYS A 46 -4.04 -2.39 11.80
C CYS A 46 -4.78 -3.21 12.84
N GLU A 47 -5.78 -2.62 13.49
CA GLU A 47 -6.55 -3.30 14.53
C GLU A 47 -7.36 -4.50 13.97
N ILE A 48 -7.86 -4.40 12.74
CA ILE A 48 -8.58 -5.51 12.08
C ILE A 48 -7.66 -6.72 11.86
N TYR A 49 -6.41 -6.47 11.46
CA TYR A 49 -5.40 -7.53 11.34
C TYR A 49 -5.06 -8.12 12.72
N LYS A 50 -4.84 -7.28 13.74
CA LYS A 50 -4.54 -7.73 15.11
C LYS A 50 -5.67 -8.53 15.74
N ALA A 51 -6.92 -8.23 15.39
CA ALA A 51 -8.10 -8.99 15.79
C ALA A 51 -8.23 -10.34 15.07
N GLY A 52 -7.43 -10.59 14.03
CA GLY A 52 -7.48 -11.81 13.21
C GLY A 52 -8.56 -11.79 12.13
N GLU A 53 -9.16 -10.63 11.86
CA GLU A 53 -10.35 -10.50 10.98
C GLU A 53 -9.99 -10.14 9.52
N CYS A 54 -8.73 -9.79 9.22
CA CYS A 54 -8.29 -9.44 7.87
C CYS A 54 -6.82 -9.80 7.65
N ASN A 55 -6.48 -10.33 6.46
CA ASN A 55 -5.11 -10.67 6.06
C ASN A 55 -4.72 -10.15 4.65
N GLU A 56 -5.53 -9.27 4.04
CA GLU A 56 -5.37 -8.87 2.63
C GLU A 56 -4.02 -8.20 2.32
N CYS A 57 -3.46 -7.46 3.28
CA CYS A 57 -2.16 -6.79 3.12
C CYS A 57 -0.96 -7.77 3.10
N PHE A 58 -1.18 -9.05 3.39
CA PHE A 58 -0.17 -10.12 3.35
C PHE A 58 -0.24 -10.94 2.05
N THR A 59 -0.62 -10.29 0.95
CA THR A 59 -0.66 -10.89 -0.38
C THR A 59 0.71 -10.91 -1.08
N GLU A 60 0.87 -11.81 -2.05
CA GLU A 60 1.95 -11.80 -3.03
C GLU A 60 1.60 -11.03 -4.31
N SER A 61 0.36 -10.59 -4.46
CA SER A 61 -0.05 -9.67 -5.53
C SER A 61 0.68 -8.31 -5.39
N GLN A 62 0.86 -7.64 -6.52
CA GLN A 62 1.42 -6.28 -6.56
C GLN A 62 0.35 -5.21 -6.35
N GLU A 63 -0.91 -5.61 -6.15
CA GLU A 63 -2.02 -4.76 -5.75
C GLU A 63 -2.87 -5.52 -4.72
N LEU A 64 -3.60 -4.78 -3.88
CA LEU A 64 -4.61 -5.38 -3.01
C LEU A 64 -5.84 -5.76 -3.86
N GLU A 65 -6.49 -6.87 -3.52
CA GLU A 65 -7.72 -7.31 -4.19
C GLU A 65 -8.83 -6.25 -4.10
N TYR A 66 -8.91 -5.59 -2.95
CA TYR A 66 -9.81 -4.47 -2.71
C TYR A 66 -9.05 -3.23 -2.20
N PRO A 67 -9.43 -2.02 -2.64
CA PRO A 67 -8.89 -0.79 -2.06
C PRO A 67 -9.14 -0.73 -0.56
N CYS A 68 -8.08 -0.54 0.22
CA CYS A 68 -8.16 -0.50 1.69
C CYS A 68 -7.79 0.89 2.20
N ILE A 69 -8.78 1.67 2.65
CA ILE A 69 -8.56 3.02 3.17
C ILE A 69 -7.65 3.04 4.41
N SER A 70 -7.72 2.01 5.25
CA SER A 70 -6.87 1.87 6.42
C SER A 70 -5.41 1.68 6.00
N ALA A 71 -5.14 0.76 5.06
CA ALA A 71 -3.81 0.55 4.50
C ALA A 71 -3.27 1.83 3.84
N TRP A 72 -4.12 2.55 3.09
CA TRP A 72 -3.77 3.84 2.52
C TRP A 72 -3.36 4.86 3.58
N LYS A 73 -4.23 5.14 4.56
CA LYS A 73 -3.97 6.12 5.64
C LYS A 73 -2.68 5.82 6.40
N MET A 74 -2.43 4.55 6.72
CA MET A 74 -1.23 4.13 7.43
C MET A 74 0.07 4.24 6.61
N THR A 75 -0.04 4.33 5.29
CA THR A 75 1.09 4.46 4.36
C THR A 75 1.29 5.88 3.82
N VAL A 76 0.50 6.87 4.24
CA VAL A 76 0.71 8.28 3.91
C VAL A 76 2.10 8.73 4.36
N GLY A 77 2.83 9.43 3.48
CA GLY A 77 4.23 9.84 3.71
C GLY A 77 5.23 8.68 3.67
N LYS A 78 4.79 7.46 3.35
CA LYS A 78 5.64 6.30 3.06
C LYS A 78 5.53 5.95 1.57
N GLY A 79 6.58 5.35 1.01
CA GLY A 79 6.63 4.98 -0.40
C GLY A 79 6.70 6.18 -1.36
N GLN A 80 6.37 5.95 -2.64
CA GLN A 80 6.33 6.97 -3.68
C GLN A 80 4.89 7.14 -4.21
N LYS A 81 4.46 8.38 -4.43
CA LYS A 81 3.16 8.69 -5.07
C LYS A 81 3.23 8.31 -6.56
N LEU A 82 2.21 7.65 -7.08
CA LEU A 82 2.12 7.29 -8.51
C LEU A 82 1.44 8.38 -9.33
N TYR A 83 0.35 8.95 -8.82
CA TYR A 83 -0.41 10.05 -9.43
C TYR A 83 -1.06 10.89 -8.33
#